data_AF-A0A2P6JSR9-F1
#
_entry.id   AF-A0A2P6JSR9-F1
#
_cell.length_a   1.000
_cell.length_b   1.000
_cell.length_c   1.000
_cell.angle_alpha   90.00
_cell.angle_beta   90.00
_cell.angle_gamma   90.00
#
_symmetry.space_group_name_H-M   'P 1'
#
loop_
_entity.id
_entity.type
_entity.pdbx_description
1 polymer ?
#
loop_
_entity_poly.entity_id
_entity_poly.type
_entity_poly.pdbx_seq_one_letter_code
_entity_poly.pdbx_strand_id
1 'polypeptide(L)'
;MWRSGSKAIQALQQENQQLEAQLASQAERIRQLEAELAEREQRSQQQLDYYREVAGKLVRFSTSITHLGDSFEYLAGQLGQDKQHAGQVASAALNNQQRFDALQGKATAMESGLIEASRQVEALSGHSGEINGIVDLIGGIASQTNLLALNAAIEAARAGDAGRGFAVVASEIRQLAERTGQATSEIVGKIEELQQITASVQAYIQSQGTLAEDFSRTTEDAVAGMQVLHSLAGEMRRGIEKSAFRAGVELANLDELSLKFVVYNHLLGSRGTPIPALPTERECRFGRWYYGDGSQSIQQLAHFREIERPHTAVHREGQAAMQAFQQQELAGAVRHLGEMEEANLEVMRIVGQIMQAFEHSQSAA
;
A
#
# COMPACT_ATOMS: atom_id res chain seq x y z
N MET A 1 -51.12 -106.64 33.38
CA MET A 1 -49.95 -105.73 33.41
C MET A 1 -49.41 -105.37 32.02
N TRP A 2 -49.38 -106.27 31.03
CA TRP A 2 -48.80 -105.98 29.69
C TRP A 2 -49.48 -104.87 28.84
N ARG A 3 -50.81 -104.70 28.91
CA ARG A 3 -51.53 -103.65 28.14
C ARG A 3 -51.30 -102.22 28.64
N SER A 4 -50.92 -102.04 29.90
CA SER A 4 -50.61 -100.72 30.47
C SER A 4 -49.23 -100.21 30.04
N GLY A 5 -48.25 -101.12 29.90
CA GLY A 5 -46.92 -100.81 29.39
C GLY A 5 -46.94 -100.40 27.91
N SER A 6 -47.76 -101.05 27.09
CA SER A 6 -47.89 -100.72 25.65
C SER A 6 -48.46 -99.33 25.39
N LYS A 7 -49.44 -98.86 26.17
CA LYS A 7 -49.98 -97.49 26.05
C LYS A 7 -48.98 -96.42 26.51
N ALA A 8 -48.23 -96.68 27.57
CA ALA A 8 -47.17 -95.78 28.04
C ALA A 8 -46.01 -95.69 27.01
N ILE A 9 -45.64 -96.81 26.39
CA ILE A 9 -44.65 -96.84 25.31
C ILE A 9 -45.13 -96.05 24.09
N GLN A 10 -46.40 -96.18 23.67
CA GLN A 10 -46.95 -95.39 22.56
C GLN A 10 -47.00 -93.89 22.87
N ALA A 11 -47.36 -93.50 24.10
CA ALA A 11 -47.37 -92.10 24.51
C ALA A 11 -45.95 -91.50 24.50
N LEU A 12 -44.96 -92.23 25.03
CA LEU A 12 -43.55 -91.82 24.99
C LEU A 12 -42.97 -91.79 23.57
N GLN A 13 -43.44 -92.65 22.67
CA GLN A 13 -43.08 -92.63 21.25
C GLN A 13 -43.65 -91.39 20.53
N GLN A 14 -44.91 -91.03 20.80
CA GLN A 14 -45.49 -89.80 20.27
C GLN A 14 -44.81 -88.55 20.83
N GLU A 15 -44.51 -88.53 22.13
CA GLU A 15 -43.77 -87.45 22.77
C GLU A 15 -42.36 -87.31 22.20
N ASN A 16 -41.64 -88.42 21.97
CA ASN A 16 -40.35 -88.40 21.27
C ASN A 16 -40.48 -87.83 19.86
N GLN A 17 -41.47 -88.26 19.07
CA GLN A 17 -41.68 -87.74 17.72
C GLN A 17 -42.01 -86.23 17.73
N GLN A 18 -42.76 -85.75 18.73
CA GLN A 18 -43.04 -84.33 18.89
C GLN A 18 -41.77 -83.54 19.28
N LEU A 19 -40.97 -84.06 20.21
CA LEU A 19 -39.71 -83.44 20.61
C LEU A 19 -38.69 -83.44 19.46
N GLU A 20 -38.61 -84.50 18.66
CA GLU A 20 -37.77 -84.58 17.46
C GLU A 20 -38.20 -83.54 16.41
N ALA A 21 -39.51 -83.37 16.19
CA ALA A 21 -40.04 -82.35 15.29
C ALA A 21 -39.77 -80.92 15.80
N GLN A 22 -39.91 -80.69 17.11
CA GLN A 22 -39.57 -79.41 17.75
C GLN A 22 -38.07 -79.11 17.65
N LEU A 23 -37.21 -80.09 17.91
CA LEU A 23 -35.75 -79.97 17.75
C LEU A 23 -35.37 -79.65 16.30
N ALA A 24 -35.99 -80.31 15.32
CA ALA A 24 -35.76 -80.02 13.91
C ALA A 24 -36.20 -78.60 13.53
N SER A 25 -37.36 -78.15 14.02
CA SER A 25 -37.85 -76.77 13.82
C SER A 25 -36.95 -75.73 14.48
N GLN A 26 -36.48 -75.98 15.70
CA GLN A 26 -35.54 -75.10 16.40
C GLN A 26 -34.19 -75.05 15.70
N ALA A 27 -33.66 -76.18 15.22
CA ALA A 27 -32.42 -76.24 14.46
C ALA A 27 -32.51 -75.43 13.16
N GLU A 28 -33.65 -75.49 12.47
CA GLU A 28 -33.88 -74.66 11.28
C GLU A 28 -33.98 -73.16 11.64
N ARG A 29 -34.66 -72.82 12.74
CA ARG A 29 -34.73 -71.44 13.21
C ARG A 29 -33.36 -70.88 13.60
N ILE A 30 -32.51 -71.68 14.24
CA ILE A 30 -31.12 -71.30 14.58
C ILE A 30 -30.34 -71.04 13.29
N ARG A 31 -30.39 -71.94 12.30
CA ARG A 31 -29.71 -71.73 11.00
C ARG A 31 -30.14 -70.44 10.31
N GLN A 32 -31.43 -70.10 10.35
CA GLN A 32 -31.95 -68.85 9.78
C GLN A 32 -31.41 -67.63 10.53
N LEU A 33 -31.42 -67.65 11.87
CA LEU A 33 -30.90 -66.56 12.69
C LEU A 33 -29.39 -66.36 12.52
N GLU A 34 -28.62 -67.45 12.38
CA GLU A 34 -27.19 -67.40 12.08
C GLU A 34 -26.91 -66.75 10.72
N ALA A 35 -27.72 -67.07 9.70
CA ALA A 35 -27.62 -66.44 8.39
C ALA A 35 -27.97 -64.94 8.42
N GLU A 36 -29.06 -64.56 9.12
CA GLU A 36 -29.45 -63.15 9.31
C GLU A 36 -28.38 -62.35 10.08
N LEU A 37 -27.79 -62.96 11.11
CA LEU A 37 -26.70 -62.35 11.89
C LEU A 37 -25.46 -62.14 11.03
N ALA A 38 -25.04 -63.16 10.25
CA ALA A 38 -23.91 -63.05 9.34
C ALA A 38 -24.11 -61.95 8.29
N GLU A 39 -25.31 -61.84 7.71
CA GLU A 39 -25.64 -60.78 6.77
C GLU A 39 -25.63 -59.40 7.44
N ARG A 40 -26.10 -59.30 8.68
CA ARG A 40 -26.07 -58.06 9.47
C ARG A 40 -24.65 -57.65 9.84
N GLU A 41 -23.80 -58.59 10.23
CA GLU A 41 -22.39 -58.36 10.53
C GLU A 41 -21.64 -57.91 9.28
N GLN A 42 -21.87 -58.56 8.13
CA GLN A 42 -21.29 -58.16 6.85
C GLN A 42 -21.70 -56.73 6.46
N ARG A 43 -22.99 -56.39 6.57
CA ARG A 43 -23.48 -55.03 6.31
C ARG A 43 -22.87 -54.00 7.25
N SER A 44 -22.77 -54.33 8.55
CA SER A 44 -22.12 -53.47 9.54
C SER A 44 -20.64 -53.24 9.20
N GLN A 45 -19.93 -54.29 8.76
CA GLN A 45 -18.53 -54.19 8.38
C GLN A 45 -18.33 -53.33 7.14
N GLN A 46 -19.16 -53.52 6.10
CA GLN A 46 -19.15 -52.68 4.90
C GLN A 46 -19.40 -51.21 5.23
N GLN A 47 -20.34 -50.94 6.15
CA GLN A 47 -20.63 -49.57 6.58
C GLN A 47 -19.46 -48.94 7.35
N LEU A 48 -18.78 -49.71 8.21
CA LEU A 48 -17.57 -49.25 8.91
C LEU A 48 -16.43 -48.95 7.95
N ASP A 49 -16.23 -49.78 6.93
CA ASP A 49 -15.19 -49.56 5.92
C ASP A 49 -15.48 -48.34 5.04
N TYR A 50 -16.74 -48.12 4.68
CA TYR A 50 -17.19 -46.88 4.03
C TYR A 50 -16.85 -45.63 4.86
N TYR A 51 -17.18 -45.62 6.16
CA TYR A 51 -16.87 -44.47 7.03
C TYR A 51 -15.36 -44.25 7.20
N ARG A 52 -14.56 -45.32 7.28
CA ARG A 52 -13.10 -45.23 7.32
C ARG A 52 -12.52 -44.62 6.05
N GLU A 53 -13.04 -44.99 4.88
CA GLU A 53 -12.58 -44.41 3.61
C GLU A 53 -12.90 -42.90 3.54
N VAL A 54 -14.10 -42.50 3.95
CA VAL A 54 -14.50 -41.08 4.04
C VAL A 54 -13.59 -40.33 5.01
N ALA A 55 -13.33 -40.88 6.21
CA ALA A 55 -12.40 -40.29 7.18
C ALA A 55 -10.98 -40.12 6.60
N GLY A 56 -10.48 -41.10 5.84
CA GLY A 56 -9.19 -40.98 5.17
C GLY A 56 -9.13 -39.88 4.09
N LYS A 57 -10.26 -39.59 3.40
CA LYS A 57 -10.35 -38.44 2.48
C LYS A 57 -10.41 -37.11 3.24
N LEU A 58 -11.06 -37.08 4.39
CA LEU A 58 -11.09 -35.93 5.30
C LEU A 58 -9.68 -35.54 5.77
N VAL A 59 -8.80 -36.50 6.08
CA VAL A 59 -7.38 -36.21 6.42
C VAL A 59 -6.66 -35.45 5.30
N ARG A 60 -6.86 -35.84 4.03
CA ARG A 60 -6.28 -35.11 2.90
C ARG A 60 -6.86 -33.70 2.75
N PHE A 61 -8.15 -33.53 3.02
CA PHE A 61 -8.79 -32.21 3.03
C PHE A 61 -8.18 -31.30 4.11
N SER A 62 -7.84 -31.82 5.30
CA SER A 62 -7.13 -31.06 6.34
C SER A 62 -5.77 -30.52 5.87
N THR A 63 -5.03 -31.27 5.04
CA THR A 63 -3.78 -30.78 4.46
C THR A 63 -4.02 -29.57 3.56
N SER A 64 -5.12 -29.55 2.79
CA SER A 64 -5.50 -28.38 1.99
C SER A 64 -5.83 -27.16 2.86
N ILE A 65 -6.48 -27.34 4.02
CA ILE A 65 -6.72 -26.25 4.98
C ILE A 65 -5.40 -25.67 5.49
N THR A 66 -4.42 -26.52 5.79
CA THR A 66 -3.09 -26.07 6.24
C THR A 66 -2.40 -25.21 5.17
N HIS A 67 -2.43 -25.64 3.90
CA HIS A 67 -1.87 -24.86 2.79
C HIS A 67 -2.57 -23.51 2.56
N LEU A 68 -3.89 -23.44 2.78
CA LEU A 68 -4.61 -22.17 2.77
C LEU A 68 -4.13 -21.27 3.92
N GLY A 69 -3.91 -21.83 5.11
CA GLY A 69 -3.36 -21.11 6.26
C GLY A 69 -2.00 -20.48 5.95
N ASP A 70 -1.07 -21.25 5.38
CA ASP A 70 0.25 -20.75 4.97
C ASP A 70 0.14 -19.62 3.93
N SER A 71 -0.83 -19.72 3.01
CA SER A 71 -1.07 -18.72 1.97
C SER A 71 -1.58 -17.39 2.56
N PHE A 72 -2.48 -17.44 3.54
CA PHE A 72 -2.97 -16.26 4.25
C PHE A 72 -1.91 -15.64 5.16
N GLU A 73 -1.04 -16.45 5.78
CA GLU A 73 0.10 -15.96 6.56
C GLU A 73 1.11 -15.21 5.67
N TYR A 74 1.42 -15.77 4.49
CA TYR A 74 2.23 -15.08 3.48
C TYR A 74 1.59 -13.76 3.03
N LEU A 75 0.28 -13.77 2.75
CA LEU A 75 -0.47 -12.55 2.39
C LEU A 75 -0.42 -11.49 3.49
N ALA A 76 -0.58 -11.87 4.76
CA ALA A 76 -0.48 -10.94 5.88
C ALA A 76 0.92 -10.32 5.97
N GLY A 77 1.97 -11.11 5.73
CA GLY A 77 3.35 -10.62 5.63
C GLY A 77 3.55 -9.60 4.50
N GLN A 78 3.03 -9.91 3.31
CA GLN A 78 3.09 -9.01 2.14
C GLN A 78 2.38 -7.67 2.41
N LEU A 79 1.18 -7.73 3.01
CA LEU A 79 0.42 -6.54 3.39
C LEU A 79 1.16 -5.69 4.43
N GLY A 80 1.91 -6.31 5.34
CA GLY A 80 2.80 -5.61 6.26
C GLY A 80 3.90 -4.81 5.54
N GLN A 81 4.52 -5.40 4.53
CA GLN A 81 5.54 -4.72 3.70
C GLN A 81 4.93 -3.60 2.85
N ASP A 82 3.78 -3.85 2.22
CA ASP A 82 3.07 -2.85 1.41
C ASP A 82 2.66 -1.65 2.27
N LYS A 83 2.27 -1.88 3.54
CA LYS A 83 1.97 -0.80 4.48
C LYS A 83 3.20 0.09 4.73
N GLN A 84 4.38 -0.53 4.89
CA GLN A 84 5.63 0.21 5.06
C GLN A 84 5.98 1.02 3.81
N HIS A 85 5.85 0.42 2.61
CA HIS A 85 6.06 1.12 1.35
C HIS A 85 5.13 2.31 1.17
N ALA A 86 3.83 2.15 1.46
CA ALA A 86 2.87 3.25 1.43
C ALA A 86 3.28 4.39 2.39
N GLY A 87 3.77 4.06 3.59
CA GLY A 87 4.31 5.03 4.55
C GLY A 87 5.53 5.79 4.01
N GLN A 88 6.45 5.09 3.35
CA GLN A 88 7.62 5.69 2.71
C GLN A 88 7.22 6.64 1.58
N VAL A 89 6.26 6.24 0.72
CA VAL A 89 5.73 7.09 -0.36
C VAL A 89 5.09 8.36 0.22
N ALA A 90 4.27 8.23 1.27
CA ALA A 90 3.63 9.37 1.92
C ALA A 90 4.67 10.36 2.49
N SER A 91 5.72 9.85 3.13
CA SER A 91 6.81 10.67 3.67
C SER A 91 7.65 11.32 2.57
N ALA A 92 7.92 10.61 1.48
CA ALA A 92 8.66 11.13 0.33
C ALA A 92 7.88 12.25 -0.37
N ALA A 93 6.56 12.09 -0.53
CA ALA A 93 5.68 13.12 -1.07
C ALA A 93 5.73 14.41 -0.25
N LEU A 94 5.64 14.32 1.09
CA LEU A 94 5.76 15.48 1.98
C LEU A 94 7.14 16.15 1.90
N ASN A 95 8.22 15.36 1.85
CA ASN A 95 9.57 15.91 1.72
C ASN A 95 9.76 16.64 0.39
N ASN A 96 9.26 16.06 -0.70
CA ASN A 96 9.32 16.68 -2.02
C ASN A 96 8.46 17.93 -2.10
N GLN A 97 7.28 17.96 -1.46
CA GLN A 97 6.46 19.16 -1.36
C GLN A 97 7.24 20.32 -0.74
N GLN A 98 7.91 20.09 0.40
CA GLN A 98 8.75 21.12 1.03
C GLN A 98 9.89 21.61 0.13
N ARG A 99 10.47 20.72 -0.68
CA ARG A 99 11.52 21.10 -1.65
C ARG A 99 10.94 21.95 -2.77
N PHE A 100 9.76 21.62 -3.27
CA PHE A 100 9.09 22.41 -4.32
C PHE A 100 8.66 23.77 -3.79
N ASP A 101 8.13 23.88 -2.56
CA ASP A 101 7.84 25.17 -1.93
C ASP A 101 9.09 26.06 -1.85
N ALA A 102 10.24 25.47 -1.50
CA ALA A 102 11.51 26.19 -1.49
C ALA A 102 11.98 26.61 -2.90
N LEU A 103 11.70 25.80 -3.93
CA LEU A 103 11.99 26.16 -5.33
C LEU A 103 11.09 27.29 -5.81
N GLN A 104 9.82 27.32 -5.41
CA GLN A 104 8.91 28.42 -5.74
C GLN A 104 9.40 29.74 -5.15
N GLY A 105 9.84 29.73 -3.88
CA GLY A 105 10.46 30.91 -3.27
C GLY A 105 11.71 31.42 -4.01
N LYS A 106 12.53 30.50 -4.55
CA LYS A 106 13.68 30.87 -5.39
C LYS A 106 13.27 31.43 -6.74
N ALA A 107 12.20 30.92 -7.34
CA ALA A 107 11.66 31.41 -8.60
C ALA A 107 11.17 32.86 -8.47
N THR A 108 10.41 33.17 -7.41
CA THR A 108 9.96 34.54 -7.11
C THR A 108 11.12 35.50 -6.86
N ALA A 109 12.17 35.03 -6.17
CA ALA A 109 13.38 35.83 -5.97
C ALA A 109 14.12 36.11 -7.29
N MET A 110 14.16 35.14 -8.21
CA MET A 110 14.73 35.30 -9.54
C MET A 110 13.95 36.30 -10.38
N GLU A 111 12.63 36.21 -10.40
CA GLU A 111 11.75 37.17 -11.08
C GLU A 111 11.99 38.60 -10.57
N SER A 112 12.05 38.78 -9.25
CA SER A 112 12.36 40.08 -8.63
C SER A 112 13.74 40.60 -9.04
N GLY A 113 14.75 39.73 -9.10
CA GLY A 113 16.09 40.09 -9.56
C GLY A 113 16.15 40.49 -11.04
N LEU A 114 15.35 39.84 -11.90
CA LEU A 114 15.25 40.16 -13.32
C LEU A 114 14.55 41.50 -13.56
N ILE A 115 13.52 41.83 -12.77
CA ILE A 115 12.85 43.14 -12.81
C ILE A 115 13.85 44.25 -12.47
N GLU A 116 14.67 44.06 -11.43
CA GLU A 116 15.67 45.04 -11.03
C GLU A 116 16.80 45.16 -12.07
N ALA A 117 17.28 44.05 -12.63
CA ALA A 117 18.24 44.08 -13.72
C ALA A 117 17.71 44.81 -14.95
N SER A 118 16.44 44.60 -15.30
CA SER A 118 15.78 45.29 -16.42
C SER A 118 15.78 46.81 -16.21
N ARG A 119 15.44 47.27 -15.00
CA ARG A 119 15.47 48.69 -14.63
C ARG A 119 16.87 49.30 -14.76
N GLN A 120 17.91 48.57 -14.34
CA GLN A 120 19.29 49.06 -14.44
C GLN A 120 19.78 49.16 -15.89
N VAL A 121 19.39 48.20 -16.73
CA VAL A 121 19.70 48.18 -18.17
C VAL A 121 18.98 49.32 -18.90
N GLU A 122 17.72 49.58 -18.55
CA GLU A 122 16.95 50.72 -19.07
C GLU A 122 17.59 52.06 -18.68
N ALA A 123 18.03 52.21 -17.43
CA ALA A 123 18.76 53.39 -16.98
C ALA A 123 20.09 53.57 -17.73
N LEU A 124 20.85 52.49 -17.95
CA LEU A 124 22.09 52.53 -18.72
C LEU A 124 21.84 52.96 -20.17
N SER A 125 20.79 52.43 -20.81
CA SER A 125 20.37 52.83 -22.16
C SER A 125 20.06 54.33 -22.22
N GLY A 126 19.33 54.85 -21.23
CA GLY A 126 19.04 56.28 -21.09
C GLY A 126 20.30 57.13 -20.98
N HIS A 127 21.23 56.77 -20.08
CA HIS A 127 22.51 57.48 -19.94
C HIS A 127 23.37 57.42 -21.20
N SER A 128 23.40 56.29 -21.92
CA SER A 128 24.09 56.21 -23.22
C SER A 128 23.48 57.17 -24.26
N GLY A 129 22.15 57.34 -24.27
CA GLY A 129 21.48 58.33 -25.11
C GLY A 129 21.84 59.77 -24.75
N GLU A 130 21.91 60.10 -23.46
CA GLU A 130 22.35 61.41 -22.96
C GLU A 130 23.80 61.72 -23.38
N ILE A 131 24.71 60.75 -23.23
CA ILE A 131 26.12 60.90 -23.63
C ILE A 131 26.20 61.11 -25.15
N ASN A 132 25.42 60.39 -25.96
CA ASN A 132 25.42 60.58 -27.41
C ASN A 132 25.09 62.03 -27.79
N GLY A 133 24.06 62.63 -27.16
CA GLY A 133 23.71 64.03 -27.38
C GLY A 133 24.81 65.03 -26.98
N ILE A 134 25.57 64.74 -25.92
CA ILE A 134 26.73 65.55 -25.52
C ILE A 134 27.85 65.43 -26.54
N VAL A 135 28.13 64.23 -27.04
CA VAL A 135 29.21 63.97 -28.01
C VAL A 135 28.89 64.61 -29.37
N ASP A 136 27.62 64.55 -29.81
CA ASP A 136 27.14 65.24 -31.01
C ASP A 136 27.34 66.76 -30.91
N LEU A 137 27.04 67.35 -29.75
CA LEU A 137 27.28 68.77 -29.49
C LEU A 137 28.78 69.11 -29.59
N ILE A 138 29.66 68.29 -29.00
CA ILE A 138 31.12 68.50 -29.07
C ILE A 138 31.61 68.39 -30.52
N GLY A 139 31.11 67.41 -31.28
CA GLY A 139 31.43 67.25 -32.70
C GLY A 139 30.98 68.45 -33.54
N GLY A 140 29.81 69.02 -33.22
CA GLY A 140 29.32 70.27 -33.78
C GLY A 140 30.22 71.47 -33.46
N ILE A 141 30.64 71.61 -32.19
CA ILE A 141 31.57 72.67 -31.75
C ILE A 141 32.93 72.52 -32.46
N ALA A 142 33.45 71.30 -32.57
CA ALA A 142 34.71 71.02 -33.26
C ALA A 142 34.63 71.40 -34.75
N SER A 143 33.53 71.03 -35.43
CA SER A 143 33.29 71.41 -36.83
C SER A 143 33.20 72.92 -37.03
N GLN A 144 32.51 73.62 -36.13
CA GLN A 144 32.40 75.08 -36.15
C GLN A 144 33.76 75.76 -35.88
N THR A 145 34.53 75.23 -34.93
CA THR A 145 35.88 75.72 -34.60
C THR A 145 36.82 75.52 -35.78
N ASN A 146 36.73 74.37 -36.46
CA ASN A 146 37.50 74.08 -37.67
C ASN A 146 37.21 75.11 -38.79
N LEU A 147 35.94 75.45 -39.01
CA LEU A 147 35.53 76.47 -39.98
C LEU A 147 36.01 77.87 -39.59
N LEU A 148 35.93 78.23 -38.31
CA LEU A 148 36.44 79.51 -37.81
C LEU A 148 37.95 79.62 -37.98
N ALA A 149 38.69 78.56 -37.65
CA ALA A 149 40.14 78.50 -37.82
C ALA A 149 40.56 78.57 -39.29
N LEU A 150 39.80 77.93 -40.20
CA LEU A 150 40.02 78.04 -41.63
C LEU A 150 39.83 79.48 -42.13
N ASN A 151 38.75 80.14 -41.72
CA ASN A 151 38.50 81.54 -42.07
C ASN A 151 39.61 82.46 -41.54
N ALA A 152 40.07 82.23 -40.29
CA ALA A 152 41.18 82.97 -39.70
C ALA A 152 42.50 82.73 -40.44
N ALA A 153 42.79 81.50 -40.89
CA ALA A 153 43.98 81.18 -41.69
C ALA A 153 43.95 81.88 -43.05
N ILE A 154 42.78 81.94 -43.71
CA ILE A 154 42.58 82.66 -44.97
C ILE A 154 42.85 84.16 -44.78
N GLU A 155 42.29 84.77 -43.73
CA GLU A 155 42.48 86.20 -43.48
C GLU A 155 43.92 86.54 -43.05
N ALA A 156 44.57 85.65 -42.28
CA ALA A 156 45.99 85.77 -41.94
C ALA A 156 46.90 85.69 -43.17
N ALA A 157 46.58 84.84 -44.15
CA ALA A 157 47.29 84.80 -45.44
C ALA A 157 47.07 86.09 -46.25
N ARG A 158 45.88 86.68 -46.16
CA ARG A 158 45.50 87.94 -46.83
C ARG A 158 46.24 89.16 -46.29
N ALA A 159 46.58 89.15 -45.00
CA ALA A 159 47.35 90.19 -44.33
C ALA A 159 48.87 90.15 -44.62
N GLY A 160 49.36 89.18 -45.41
CA GLY A 160 50.76 89.07 -45.80
C GLY A 160 51.71 88.87 -44.62
N ASP A 161 52.82 89.64 -44.58
CA ASP A 161 53.85 89.49 -43.55
C ASP A 161 53.35 89.81 -42.12
N ALA A 162 52.38 90.71 -41.98
CA ALA A 162 51.79 91.05 -40.68
C ALA A 162 50.94 89.90 -40.09
N GLY A 163 50.48 88.96 -40.92
CA GLY A 163 49.60 87.85 -40.53
C GLY A 163 50.31 86.54 -40.21
N ARG A 164 51.63 86.41 -40.40
CA ARG A 164 52.35 85.11 -40.26
C ARG A 164 52.17 84.46 -38.89
N GLY A 165 52.20 85.23 -37.79
CA GLY A 165 51.97 84.70 -36.44
C GLY A 165 50.55 84.16 -36.24
N PHE A 166 49.55 84.88 -36.77
CA PHE A 166 48.14 84.46 -36.72
C PHE A 166 47.87 83.22 -37.60
N ALA A 167 48.55 83.08 -38.73
CA ALA A 167 48.42 81.92 -39.60
C ALA A 167 48.87 80.62 -38.91
N VAL A 168 49.95 80.66 -38.12
CA VAL A 168 50.43 79.51 -37.34
C VAL A 168 49.41 79.12 -36.27
N VAL A 169 48.90 80.09 -35.51
CA VAL A 169 47.89 79.83 -34.47
C VAL A 169 46.60 79.28 -35.08
N ALA A 170 46.13 79.84 -36.19
CA ALA A 170 44.94 79.36 -36.89
C ALA A 170 45.12 77.92 -37.39
N SER A 171 46.30 77.56 -37.90
CA SER A 171 46.61 76.17 -38.29
C SER A 171 46.57 75.21 -37.09
N GLU A 172 47.12 75.61 -35.94
CA GLU A 172 47.13 74.78 -34.73
C GLU A 172 45.70 74.55 -34.19
N ILE A 173 44.88 75.62 -34.16
CA ILE A 173 43.47 75.52 -33.76
C ILE A 173 42.70 74.60 -34.72
N ARG A 174 42.96 74.70 -36.03
CA ARG A 174 42.34 73.84 -37.04
C ARG A 174 42.69 72.38 -36.80
N GLN A 175 43.96 72.08 -36.56
CA GLN A 175 44.44 70.72 -36.30
C GLN A 175 43.87 70.15 -34.99
N LEU A 176 43.72 70.99 -33.96
CA LEU A 176 43.07 70.60 -32.70
C LEU A 176 41.58 70.30 -32.90
N ALA A 177 40.89 71.10 -33.71
CA ALA A 177 39.47 70.88 -34.05
C ALA A 177 39.27 69.59 -34.85
N GLU A 178 40.12 69.31 -35.84
CA GLU A 178 40.13 68.05 -36.60
C GLU A 178 40.36 66.84 -35.66
N ARG A 179 41.36 66.91 -34.76
CA ARG A 179 41.61 65.86 -33.75
C ARG A 179 40.43 65.67 -32.80
N THR A 180 39.77 66.76 -32.40
CA THR A 180 38.58 66.71 -31.54
C THR A 180 37.43 66.01 -32.26
N GLY A 181 37.18 66.36 -33.53
CA GLY A 181 36.15 65.71 -34.36
C GLY A 181 36.40 64.20 -34.54
N GLN A 182 37.65 63.80 -34.73
CA GLN A 182 38.01 62.40 -34.84
C GLN A 182 37.81 61.64 -33.52
N ALA A 183 38.24 62.22 -32.39
CA ALA A 183 37.99 61.65 -31.07
C ALA A 183 36.48 61.52 -30.76
N THR A 184 35.67 62.52 -31.13
CA THR A 184 34.21 62.41 -30.95
C THR A 184 33.60 61.29 -31.80
N SER A 185 34.07 61.09 -33.04
CA SER A 185 33.60 60.00 -33.91
C SER A 185 33.93 58.61 -33.31
N GLU A 186 35.14 58.46 -32.75
CA GLU A 186 35.51 57.22 -32.05
C GLU A 186 34.63 56.97 -30.82
N ILE A 187 34.29 58.02 -30.07
CA ILE A 187 33.38 57.91 -28.92
C ILE A 187 31.97 57.52 -29.36
N VAL A 188 31.43 58.09 -30.44
CA VAL A 188 30.11 57.70 -30.99
C VAL A 188 30.09 56.20 -31.31
N GLY A 189 31.11 55.69 -32.01
CA GLY A 189 31.19 54.25 -32.32
C GLY A 189 31.22 53.38 -31.05
N LYS A 190 31.85 53.84 -29.96
CA LYS A 190 31.84 53.14 -28.67
C LYS A 190 30.47 53.19 -27.97
N ILE A 191 29.73 54.29 -28.11
CA ILE A 191 28.37 54.41 -27.57
C ILE A 191 27.41 53.52 -28.33
N GLU A 192 27.50 53.44 -29.66
CA GLU A 192 26.72 52.52 -30.48
C GLU A 192 26.95 51.07 -30.09
N GLU A 193 28.21 50.68 -29.86
CA GLU A 193 28.58 49.35 -29.34
C GLU A 193 27.93 49.08 -27.96
N LEU A 194 27.97 50.05 -27.04
CA LEU A 194 27.31 49.94 -25.73
C LEU A 194 25.79 49.81 -25.85
N GLN A 195 25.15 50.56 -26.74
CA GLN A 195 23.70 50.47 -26.97
C GLN A 195 23.31 49.09 -27.52
N GLN A 196 24.10 48.53 -28.44
CA GLN A 196 23.88 47.17 -28.96
C GLN A 196 24.00 46.11 -27.86
N ILE A 197 25.03 46.21 -27.01
CA ILE A 197 25.21 45.30 -25.87
C ILE A 197 24.02 45.43 -24.90
N THR A 198 23.61 46.65 -24.58
CA THR A 198 22.49 46.92 -23.66
C THR A 198 21.18 46.33 -24.19
N ALA A 199 20.88 46.49 -25.48
CA ALA A 199 19.72 45.88 -26.13
C ALA A 199 19.77 44.35 -26.09
N SER A 200 20.94 43.75 -26.31
CA SER A 200 21.13 42.30 -26.21
C SER A 200 20.90 41.78 -24.78
N VAL A 201 21.41 42.50 -23.77
CA VAL A 201 21.17 42.17 -22.35
C VAL A 201 19.69 42.29 -22.00
N GLN A 202 18.98 43.29 -22.52
CA GLN A 202 17.55 43.45 -22.25
C GLN A 202 16.72 42.29 -22.85
N ALA A 203 17.04 41.87 -24.08
CA ALA A 203 16.40 40.70 -24.69
C ALA A 203 16.69 39.41 -23.89
N TYR A 204 17.92 39.27 -23.37
CA TYR A 204 18.28 38.15 -22.50
C TYR A 204 17.49 38.15 -21.19
N ILE A 205 17.34 39.30 -20.54
CA ILE A 205 16.54 39.44 -19.31
C ILE A 205 15.08 39.06 -19.55
N GLN A 206 14.48 39.50 -20.65
CA GLN A 206 13.09 39.12 -21.00
C GLN A 206 12.96 37.60 -21.21
N SER A 207 13.91 37.00 -21.92
CA SER A 207 13.94 35.55 -22.10
C SER A 207 14.07 34.80 -20.77
N GLN A 208 14.92 35.26 -19.86
CA GLN A 208 15.03 34.70 -18.50
C GLN A 208 13.74 34.89 -17.68
N GLY A 209 13.02 36.00 -17.87
CA GLY A 209 11.73 36.24 -17.23
C GLY A 209 10.69 35.19 -17.59
N THR A 210 10.54 34.91 -18.89
CA THR A 210 9.63 33.84 -19.35
C THR A 210 10.02 32.45 -18.81
N LEU A 211 11.32 32.17 -18.67
CA LEU A 211 11.80 30.92 -18.09
C LEU A 211 11.48 30.83 -16.59
N ALA A 212 11.55 31.95 -15.86
CA ALA A 212 11.20 32.03 -14.44
C ALA A 212 9.70 31.74 -14.21
N GLU A 213 8.83 32.28 -15.06
CA GLU A 213 7.39 32.03 -15.02
C GLU A 213 7.06 30.56 -15.29
N ASP A 214 7.64 29.98 -16.36
CA ASP A 214 7.46 28.57 -16.70
C ASP A 214 7.98 27.64 -15.59
N PHE A 215 9.09 28.00 -14.97
CA PHE A 215 9.65 27.27 -13.82
C PHE A 215 8.71 27.33 -12.60
N SER A 216 8.10 28.49 -12.34
CA SER A 216 7.13 28.67 -11.25
C SER A 216 5.90 27.79 -11.48
N ARG A 217 5.33 27.81 -12.69
CA ARG A 217 4.18 26.96 -13.07
C ARG A 217 4.49 25.47 -12.92
N THR A 218 5.66 25.04 -13.40
CA THR A 218 6.09 23.63 -13.27
C THR A 218 6.23 23.21 -11.81
N THR A 219 6.68 24.12 -10.95
CA THR A 219 6.84 23.86 -9.52
C THR A 219 5.47 23.76 -8.83
N GLU A 220 4.50 24.60 -9.20
CA GLU A 220 3.12 24.53 -8.71
C GLU A 220 2.45 23.20 -9.09
N ASP A 221 2.59 22.78 -10.35
CA ASP A 221 2.09 21.48 -10.82
C ASP A 221 2.73 20.32 -10.03
N ALA A 222 4.03 20.43 -9.72
CA ALA A 222 4.74 19.44 -8.92
C ALA A 222 4.23 19.38 -7.47
N VAL A 223 3.94 20.53 -6.84
CA VAL A 223 3.33 20.59 -5.50
C VAL A 223 1.95 19.91 -5.51
N ALA A 224 1.11 20.23 -6.48
CA ALA A 224 -0.20 19.59 -6.63
C ALA A 224 -0.07 18.06 -6.82
N GLY A 225 0.87 17.62 -7.65
CA GLY A 225 1.19 16.20 -7.84
C GLY A 225 1.63 15.51 -6.54
N MET A 226 2.42 16.16 -5.70
CA MET A 226 2.84 15.60 -4.40
C MET A 226 1.67 15.47 -3.43
N GLN A 227 0.73 16.42 -3.42
CA GLN A 227 -0.48 16.33 -2.59
C GLN A 227 -1.36 15.13 -3.00
N VAL A 228 -1.51 14.90 -4.30
CA VAL A 228 -2.23 13.73 -4.83
C VAL A 228 -1.52 12.43 -4.42
N LEU A 229 -0.19 12.35 -4.57
CA LEU A 229 0.59 11.18 -4.15
C LEU A 229 0.46 10.90 -2.65
N HIS A 230 0.47 11.95 -1.82
CA HIS A 230 0.28 11.80 -0.37
C HIS A 230 -1.12 11.24 -0.05
N SER A 231 -2.16 11.76 -0.70
CA SER A 231 -3.54 11.26 -0.55
C SER A 231 -3.66 9.79 -0.96
N LEU A 232 -3.11 9.44 -2.13
CA LEU A 232 -3.13 8.06 -2.66
C LEU A 232 -2.40 7.08 -1.74
N ALA A 233 -1.25 7.50 -1.18
CA ALA A 233 -0.53 6.70 -0.20
C ALA A 233 -1.36 6.48 1.10
N GLY A 234 -2.12 7.50 1.52
CA GLY A 234 -3.06 7.40 2.64
C GLY A 234 -4.22 6.43 2.37
N GLU A 235 -4.81 6.48 1.17
CA GLU A 235 -5.84 5.53 0.72
C GLU A 235 -5.29 4.10 0.65
N MET A 236 -4.10 3.93 0.08
CA MET A 236 -3.43 2.64 0.00
C MET A 236 -3.20 2.05 1.39
N ARG A 237 -2.72 2.85 2.36
CA ARG A 237 -2.54 2.42 3.74
C ARG A 237 -3.84 1.93 4.37
N ARG A 238 -4.95 2.66 4.18
CA ARG A 238 -6.29 2.24 4.67
C ARG A 238 -6.75 0.93 4.02
N GLY A 239 -6.59 0.81 2.70
CA GLY A 239 -6.92 -0.41 1.95
C GLY A 239 -6.11 -1.62 2.43
N ILE A 240 -4.81 -1.44 2.66
CA ILE A 240 -3.91 -2.47 3.18
C ILE A 240 -4.31 -2.88 4.60
N GLU A 241 -4.64 -1.92 5.48
CA GLU A 241 -5.13 -2.23 6.83
C GLU A 241 -6.42 -3.07 6.80
N LYS A 242 -7.36 -2.76 5.90
CA LYS A 242 -8.57 -3.55 5.69
C LYS A 242 -8.26 -4.97 5.20
N SER A 243 -7.39 -5.10 4.20
CA SER A 243 -6.99 -6.40 3.67
C SER A 243 -6.24 -7.23 4.72
N ALA A 244 -5.37 -6.61 5.51
CA ALA A 244 -4.58 -7.30 6.54
C ALA A 244 -5.48 -7.83 7.66
N PHE A 245 -6.46 -7.02 8.07
CA PHE A 245 -7.45 -7.44 9.04
C PHE A 245 -8.31 -8.60 8.53
N ARG A 246 -8.81 -8.53 7.28
CA ARG A 246 -9.55 -9.64 6.66
C ARG A 246 -8.70 -10.92 6.54
N ALA A 247 -7.45 -10.81 6.11
CA ALA A 247 -6.54 -11.94 6.03
C ALA A 247 -6.30 -12.59 7.41
N GLY A 248 -6.17 -11.78 8.47
CA GLY A 248 -6.06 -12.27 9.85
C GLY A 248 -7.30 -13.03 10.31
N VAL A 249 -8.50 -12.55 9.96
CA VAL A 249 -9.76 -13.26 10.24
C VAL A 249 -9.85 -14.59 9.49
N GLU A 250 -9.53 -14.63 8.20
CA GLU A 250 -9.57 -15.89 7.45
C GLU A 250 -8.54 -16.90 7.97
N LEU A 251 -7.37 -16.43 8.40
CA LEU A 251 -6.36 -17.28 9.02
C LEU A 251 -6.89 -17.91 10.33
N ALA A 252 -7.57 -17.11 11.15
CA ALA A 252 -8.24 -17.59 12.36
C ALA A 252 -9.31 -18.66 12.06
N ASN A 253 -10.12 -18.43 11.03
CA ASN A 253 -11.16 -19.38 10.60
C ASN A 253 -10.54 -20.72 10.18
N LEU A 254 -9.41 -20.70 9.47
CA LEU A 254 -8.70 -21.90 9.04
C LEU A 254 -8.05 -22.65 10.20
N ASP A 255 -7.56 -21.95 11.23
CA ASP A 255 -7.05 -22.57 12.45
C ASP A 255 -8.17 -23.28 13.22
N GLU A 256 -9.33 -22.64 13.36
CA GLU A 256 -10.52 -23.22 14.00
C GLU A 256 -10.98 -24.48 13.26
N LEU A 257 -11.02 -24.45 11.92
CA LEU A 257 -11.33 -25.62 11.11
C LEU A 257 -10.29 -26.74 11.31
N SER A 258 -9.02 -26.39 11.44
CA SER A 258 -7.94 -27.35 11.70
C SER A 258 -8.08 -28.00 13.08
N LEU A 259 -8.45 -27.24 14.11
CA LEU A 259 -8.73 -27.76 15.45
C LEU A 259 -9.92 -28.72 15.43
N LYS A 260 -11.04 -28.31 14.82
CA LYS A 260 -12.21 -29.18 14.67
C LYS A 260 -11.83 -30.45 13.94
N PHE A 261 -11.04 -30.34 12.87
CA PHE A 261 -10.57 -31.50 12.13
C PHE A 261 -9.86 -32.51 13.04
N VAL A 262 -8.96 -32.06 13.92
CA VAL A 262 -8.27 -32.94 14.88
C VAL A 262 -9.27 -33.66 15.79
N VAL A 263 -10.27 -32.95 16.32
CA VAL A 263 -11.31 -33.52 17.19
C VAL A 263 -12.14 -34.56 16.43
N TYR A 264 -12.70 -34.21 15.27
CA TYR A 264 -13.52 -35.12 14.46
C TYR A 264 -12.72 -36.36 14.01
N ASN A 265 -11.47 -36.17 13.57
CA ASN A 265 -10.62 -37.27 13.16
C ASN A 265 -10.31 -38.23 14.32
N HIS A 266 -10.16 -37.72 15.55
CA HIS A 266 -10.00 -38.57 16.73
C HIS A 266 -11.28 -39.37 17.04
N LEU A 267 -12.45 -38.72 17.00
CA LEU A 267 -13.75 -39.36 17.27
C LEU A 267 -14.14 -40.39 16.20
N LEU A 268 -13.67 -40.22 14.95
CA LEU A 268 -13.85 -41.19 13.85
C LEU A 268 -12.77 -42.30 13.86
N GLY A 269 -11.71 -42.13 14.64
CA GLY A 269 -10.55 -43.01 14.71
C GLY A 269 -10.71 -44.19 15.68
N SER A 270 -9.62 -44.95 15.82
CA SER A 270 -9.55 -46.09 16.74
C SER A 270 -9.30 -45.64 18.18
N ARG A 271 -10.04 -46.21 19.13
CA ARG A 271 -10.00 -45.90 20.59
C ARG A 271 -8.63 -46.08 21.25
N GLY A 272 -7.71 -46.84 20.63
CA GLY A 272 -6.36 -47.06 21.13
C GLY A 272 -5.36 -45.93 20.82
N THR A 273 -5.78 -44.91 20.07
CA THR A 273 -4.92 -43.76 19.76
C THR A 273 -4.85 -42.82 20.97
N PRO A 274 -3.66 -42.34 21.36
CA PRO A 274 -3.55 -41.31 22.39
C PRO A 274 -4.37 -40.07 22.03
N ILE A 275 -5.02 -39.46 23.03
CA ILE A 275 -5.73 -38.20 22.82
C ILE A 275 -4.70 -37.12 22.43
N PRO A 276 -4.86 -36.45 21.27
CA PRO A 276 -4.05 -35.30 20.91
C PRO A 276 -4.26 -34.19 21.95
N ALA A 277 -3.17 -33.56 22.39
CA ALA A 277 -3.28 -32.32 23.15
C ALA A 277 -3.65 -31.19 22.19
N LEU A 278 -4.82 -30.60 22.36
CA LEU A 278 -5.14 -29.36 21.67
C LEU A 278 -4.29 -28.22 22.26
N PRO A 279 -3.84 -27.26 21.44
CA PRO A 279 -3.21 -26.06 21.97
C PRO A 279 -4.20 -25.33 22.89
N THR A 280 -3.71 -24.60 23.89
CA THR A 280 -4.59 -23.71 24.65
C THR A 280 -5.12 -22.57 23.78
N GLU A 281 -6.16 -21.89 24.24
CA GLU A 281 -6.74 -20.72 23.59
C GLU A 281 -5.77 -19.54 23.45
N ARG A 282 -4.61 -19.59 24.11
CA ARG A 282 -3.52 -18.59 23.98
C ARG A 282 -2.39 -19.05 23.08
N GLU A 283 -2.18 -20.36 22.98
CA GLU A 283 -1.12 -20.95 22.15
C GLU A 283 -1.59 -21.17 20.71
N CYS A 284 -2.90 -21.32 20.48
CA CYS A 284 -3.45 -21.40 19.14
C CYS A 284 -3.17 -20.10 18.37
N ARG A 285 -3.08 -20.20 17.04
CA ARG A 285 -2.69 -19.07 16.20
C ARG A 285 -3.75 -17.95 16.23
N PHE A 286 -5.05 -18.27 16.26
CA PHE A 286 -6.10 -17.28 16.56
C PHE A 286 -5.91 -16.59 17.92
N GLY A 287 -5.57 -17.36 18.96
CA GLY A 287 -5.25 -16.85 20.29
C GLY A 287 -4.10 -15.87 20.29
N ARG A 288 -2.98 -16.23 19.65
CA ARG A 288 -1.81 -15.34 19.51
C ARG A 288 -2.15 -14.05 18.78
N TRP A 289 -3.05 -14.09 17.80
CA TRP A 289 -3.56 -12.88 17.14
C TRP A 289 -4.47 -12.06 18.07
N TYR A 290 -5.40 -12.72 18.76
CA TYR A 290 -6.37 -12.08 19.66
C TYR A 290 -5.70 -11.39 20.86
N TYR A 291 -4.67 -12.01 21.45
CA TYR A 291 -3.94 -11.45 22.59
C TYR A 291 -2.71 -10.63 22.20
N GLY A 292 -2.24 -10.72 20.96
CA GLY A 292 -1.02 -10.07 20.47
C GLY A 292 -1.26 -8.80 19.68
N ASP A 293 -0.18 -8.31 19.05
CA ASP A 293 -0.16 -7.03 18.33
C ASP A 293 -1.06 -7.02 17.08
N GLY A 294 -1.37 -8.19 16.53
CA GLY A 294 -2.20 -8.35 15.32
C GLY A 294 -3.64 -7.85 15.46
N SER A 295 -4.15 -7.73 16.69
CA SER A 295 -5.49 -7.23 17.00
C SER A 295 -5.49 -5.84 17.65
N GLN A 296 -4.33 -5.20 17.83
CA GLN A 296 -4.22 -3.96 18.61
C GLN A 296 -5.12 -2.82 18.06
N SER A 297 -5.28 -2.74 16.74
CA SER A 297 -6.11 -1.73 16.07
C SER A 297 -7.61 -1.91 16.28
N ILE A 298 -8.06 -3.09 16.73
CA ILE A 298 -9.47 -3.47 16.84
C ILE A 298 -9.89 -3.85 18.25
N GLN A 299 -8.96 -3.94 19.20
CA GLN A 299 -9.23 -4.26 20.61
C GLN A 299 -10.24 -3.31 21.27
N GLN A 300 -10.38 -2.10 20.73
CA GLN A 300 -11.34 -1.10 21.21
C GLN A 300 -12.74 -1.23 20.59
N LEU A 301 -12.91 -2.06 19.55
CA LEU A 301 -14.20 -2.25 18.91
C LEU A 301 -15.16 -2.98 19.85
N ALA A 302 -16.43 -2.61 19.76
CA ALA A 302 -17.51 -3.31 20.43
C ALA A 302 -17.47 -4.81 20.05
N HIS A 303 -17.86 -5.67 20.99
CA HIS A 303 -17.87 -7.13 20.84
C HIS A 303 -16.50 -7.82 20.74
N PHE A 304 -15.37 -7.10 20.60
CA PHE A 304 -14.04 -7.75 20.53
C PHE A 304 -13.79 -8.68 21.74
N ARG A 305 -14.05 -8.20 22.95
CA ARG A 305 -13.89 -8.99 24.18
C ARG A 305 -14.89 -10.14 24.33
N GLU A 306 -15.98 -10.13 23.56
CA GLU A 306 -16.98 -11.20 23.62
C GLU A 306 -16.48 -12.48 22.97
N ILE A 307 -15.43 -12.42 22.13
CA ILE A 307 -14.78 -13.59 21.49
C ILE A 307 -14.22 -14.57 22.52
N GLU A 308 -13.63 -14.06 23.61
CA GLU A 308 -12.80 -14.86 24.53
C GLU A 308 -13.57 -16.05 25.11
N ARG A 309 -14.77 -15.82 25.63
CA ARG A 309 -15.58 -16.87 26.26
C ARG A 309 -15.95 -18.01 25.30
N PRO A 310 -16.59 -17.78 24.13
CA PRO A 310 -16.90 -18.84 23.18
C PRO A 310 -15.63 -19.47 22.59
N HIS A 311 -14.55 -18.73 22.35
CA HIS A 311 -13.28 -19.31 21.88
C HIS A 311 -12.69 -20.28 22.91
N THR A 312 -12.59 -19.91 24.19
CA THR A 312 -12.15 -20.83 25.26
C THR A 312 -13.04 -22.07 25.34
N ALA A 313 -14.35 -21.92 25.12
CA ALA A 313 -15.28 -23.05 25.10
C ALA A 313 -14.98 -24.02 23.93
N VAL A 314 -14.59 -23.55 22.75
CA VAL A 314 -14.20 -24.45 21.63
C VAL A 314 -13.08 -25.40 22.06
N HIS A 315 -11.99 -24.88 22.62
CA HIS A 315 -10.85 -25.72 23.06
C HIS A 315 -11.26 -26.69 24.17
N ARG A 316 -11.98 -26.19 25.18
CA ARG A 316 -12.41 -26.99 26.33
C ARG A 316 -13.33 -28.13 25.92
N GLU A 317 -14.38 -27.82 25.15
CA GLU A 317 -15.37 -28.81 24.73
C GLU A 317 -14.79 -29.78 23.70
N GLY A 318 -13.88 -29.33 22.82
CA GLY A 318 -13.14 -30.22 21.91
C GLY A 318 -12.28 -31.25 22.66
N GLN A 319 -11.53 -30.81 23.67
CA GLN A 319 -10.74 -31.71 24.53
C GLN A 319 -11.64 -32.67 25.33
N ALA A 320 -12.75 -32.16 25.88
CA ALA A 320 -13.73 -32.97 26.62
C ALA A 320 -14.41 -34.02 25.75
N ALA A 321 -14.72 -33.70 24.49
CA ALA A 321 -15.29 -34.64 23.52
C ALA A 321 -14.34 -35.83 23.27
N MET A 322 -13.05 -35.56 23.07
CA MET A 322 -12.05 -36.62 22.87
C MET A 322 -11.84 -37.47 24.14
N GLN A 323 -11.86 -36.85 25.33
CA GLN A 323 -11.76 -37.56 26.60
C GLN A 323 -12.97 -38.47 26.86
N ALA A 324 -14.19 -37.97 26.65
CA ALA A 324 -15.41 -38.77 26.77
C ALA A 324 -15.43 -39.94 25.78
N PHE A 325 -14.93 -39.73 24.55
CA PHE A 325 -14.80 -40.79 23.55
C PHE A 325 -13.85 -41.90 24.01
N GLN A 326 -12.69 -41.53 24.58
CA GLN A 326 -11.73 -42.50 25.12
C GLN A 326 -12.32 -43.30 26.30
N GLN A 327 -13.14 -42.65 27.13
CA GLN A 327 -13.83 -43.26 28.28
C GLN A 327 -15.05 -44.10 27.90
N GLN A 328 -15.37 -44.23 26.60
CA GLN A 328 -16.55 -44.94 26.07
C GLN A 328 -17.90 -44.26 26.35
N GLU A 329 -17.89 -43.02 26.84
CA GLU A 329 -19.06 -42.19 27.07
C GLU A 329 -19.51 -41.53 25.75
N LEU A 330 -19.97 -42.34 24.79
CA LEU A 330 -20.28 -41.88 23.43
C LEU A 330 -21.33 -40.76 23.39
N ALA A 331 -22.35 -40.84 24.25
CA ALA A 331 -23.35 -39.78 24.37
C ALA A 331 -22.72 -38.47 24.90
N GLY A 332 -21.78 -38.57 25.84
CA GLY A 332 -21.01 -37.43 26.34
C GLY A 332 -20.10 -36.83 25.28
N ALA A 333 -19.42 -37.67 24.49
CA ALA A 333 -18.56 -37.22 23.39
C ALA A 333 -19.34 -36.42 22.34
N VAL A 334 -20.51 -36.92 21.93
CA VAL A 334 -21.38 -36.23 20.97
C VAL A 334 -21.94 -34.93 21.54
N ARG A 335 -22.31 -34.90 22.84
CA ARG A 335 -22.77 -33.67 23.50
C ARG A 335 -21.69 -32.59 23.50
N HIS A 336 -20.48 -32.92 23.96
CA HIS A 336 -19.35 -32.00 23.97
C HIS A 336 -18.96 -31.55 22.56
N LEU A 337 -19.02 -32.44 21.57
CA LEU A 337 -18.79 -32.06 20.16
C LEU A 337 -19.82 -31.03 19.68
N GLY A 338 -21.10 -31.20 20.03
CA GLY A 338 -22.14 -30.21 19.71
C GLY A 338 -21.94 -28.87 20.42
N GLU A 339 -21.51 -28.88 21.69
CA GLU A 339 -21.19 -27.66 22.45
C GLU A 339 -19.98 -26.91 21.86
N MET A 340 -18.98 -27.64 21.36
CA MET A 340 -17.83 -27.07 20.63
C MET A 340 -18.28 -26.39 19.33
N GLU A 341 -19.16 -27.01 18.56
CA GLU A 341 -19.68 -26.42 17.30
C GLU A 341 -20.47 -25.14 17.55
N GLU A 342 -21.37 -25.16 18.53
CA GLU A 342 -22.17 -23.99 18.90
C GLU A 342 -21.28 -22.83 19.39
N ALA A 343 -20.27 -23.14 20.21
CA ALA A 343 -19.29 -22.16 20.65
C ALA A 343 -18.52 -21.54 19.47
N ASN A 344 -18.12 -22.35 18.50
CA ASN A 344 -17.42 -21.82 17.32
C ASN A 344 -18.34 -20.97 16.42
N LEU A 345 -19.61 -21.35 16.23
CA LEU A 345 -20.58 -20.52 15.52
C LEU A 345 -20.75 -19.15 16.17
N GLU A 346 -20.73 -19.10 17.50
CA GLU A 346 -20.77 -17.85 18.25
C GLU A 346 -19.49 -17.00 18.05
N VAL A 347 -18.30 -17.62 18.03
CA VAL A 347 -17.05 -16.93 17.65
C VAL A 347 -17.18 -16.30 16.26
N MET A 348 -17.62 -17.08 15.27
CA MET A 348 -17.76 -16.63 13.88
C MET A 348 -18.77 -15.47 13.76
N ARG A 349 -19.87 -15.53 14.50
CA ARG A 349 -20.87 -14.47 14.54
C ARG A 349 -20.29 -13.17 15.10
N ILE A 350 -19.57 -13.24 16.22
CA ILE A 350 -18.94 -12.07 16.84
C ILE A 350 -17.86 -11.49 15.93
N VAL A 351 -16.99 -12.33 15.35
CA VAL A 351 -15.96 -11.90 14.40
C VAL A 351 -16.60 -11.19 13.20
N GLY A 352 -17.69 -11.72 12.65
CA GLY A 352 -18.43 -11.07 11.57
C GLY A 352 -18.99 -9.69 11.96
N GLN A 353 -19.46 -9.50 13.18
CA GLN A 353 -19.91 -8.20 13.70
C GLN A 353 -18.76 -7.20 13.83
N ILE A 354 -17.61 -7.65 14.35
CA ILE A 354 -16.40 -6.83 14.44
C ILE A 354 -15.91 -6.43 13.06
N MET A 355 -15.97 -7.34 12.08
CA MET A 355 -15.61 -7.04 10.70
C MET A 355 -16.48 -5.95 10.11
N GLN A 356 -17.80 -6.07 10.26
CA GLN A 356 -18.72 -5.03 9.80
C GLN A 356 -18.43 -3.70 10.50
N ALA A 357 -18.27 -3.69 11.82
CA ALA A 357 -17.97 -2.46 12.57
C ALA A 357 -16.66 -1.80 12.12
N PHE A 358 -15.60 -2.58 11.90
CA PHE A 358 -14.31 -2.10 11.41
C PHE A 358 -14.45 -1.46 10.02
N GLU A 359 -15.16 -2.10 9.09
CA GLU A 359 -15.34 -1.58 7.74
C GLU A 359 -16.17 -0.29 7.69
N HIS A 360 -17.17 -0.15 8.56
CA HIS A 360 -17.94 1.09 8.69
C HIS A 360 -17.10 2.22 9.31
N SER A 361 -16.23 1.91 10.28
CA SER A 361 -15.36 2.92 10.91
C SER A 361 -14.33 3.53 9.94
N GLN A 362 -13.84 2.73 8.98
CA GLN A 362 -12.84 3.14 7.98
C GLN A 362 -13.46 3.85 6.76
N SER A 363 -14.77 3.76 6.56
CA SER A 363 -15.48 4.45 5.47
C SER A 363 -16.05 5.81 5.87
N ALA A 364 -16.19 6.06 7.17
CA ALA A 364 -16.64 7.34 7.74
C ALA A 364 -15.49 8.33 8.04
N ALA A 365 -14.22 7.89 7.93
CA ALA A 365 -13.01 8.67 8.17
C ALA A 365 -12.17 8.80 6.88
#